data_AF-A0A2U9IJ02-F1
#
_entry.id   AF-A0A2U9IJ02-F1
#
_cell.length_a   1.000
_cell.length_b   1.000
_cell.length_c   1.000
_cell.angle_alpha   90.00
_cell.angle_beta   90.00
_cell.angle_gamma   90.00
#
_symmetry.space_group_name_H-M   'P 1'
#
loop_
_entity.id
_entity.type
_entity.pdbx_description
1 polymer ?
#
loop_
_entity_poly.entity_id
_entity_poly.type
_entity_poly.pdbx_seq_one_letter_code
_entity_poly.pdbx_strand_id
1 'polypeptide(L)'
;MTDANNVKSGTKKYLSNHKGIMIHVSLEELTRYHSLTPEQKRVIRAIVKTLIYRPDLLNETNYLYRLMQSKAVSPYVCPLCLIPFSSSEALKMHIRYSEHTTVCPICRKGFKDTETLLNHLCKKHNICVS
;
A
#
# COMPACT_ATOMS: atom_id res chain seq x y z
N MET A 1 -10.79 -40.40 25.00
CA MET A 1 -11.24 -40.04 23.65
C MET A 1 -12.36 -39.03 23.82
N THR A 2 -12.03 -37.74 23.83
CA THR A 2 -13.02 -36.66 24.00
C THR A 2 -12.99 -35.74 22.78
N ASP A 3 -14.15 -35.73 22.15
CA ASP A 3 -14.81 -34.61 21.47
C ASP A 3 -14.17 -34.03 20.21
N ALA A 4 -14.77 -34.49 19.10
CA ALA A 4 -14.73 -33.87 17.79
C ALA A 4 -15.11 -32.38 17.88
N ASN A 5 -14.16 -31.52 17.55
CA ASN A 5 -14.35 -30.10 17.32
C ASN A 5 -15.40 -29.88 16.22
N ASN A 6 -16.65 -29.65 16.62
CA ASN A 6 -17.74 -29.25 15.73
C ASN A 6 -17.56 -27.77 15.36
N VAL A 7 -16.64 -27.50 14.44
CA VAL A 7 -16.44 -26.16 13.85
C VAL A 7 -17.64 -25.84 12.96
N LYS A 8 -18.55 -25.01 13.46
CA LYS A 8 -19.74 -24.54 12.72
C LYS A 8 -19.35 -23.51 11.64
N SER A 9 -18.69 -23.99 10.60
CA SER A 9 -18.15 -23.22 9.47
C SER A 9 -19.21 -22.43 8.66
N GLY A 10 -20.51 -22.73 8.83
CA GLY A 10 -21.63 -22.12 8.09
C GLY A 10 -22.48 -21.08 8.83
N THR A 11 -22.08 -20.65 10.04
CA THR A 11 -22.93 -19.72 10.82
C THR A 11 -22.79 -18.27 10.34
N LYS A 12 -23.85 -17.70 9.75
CA LYS A 12 -23.91 -16.28 9.29
C LYS A 12 -23.87 -15.22 10.41
N LYS A 13 -23.59 -15.61 11.66
CA LYS A 13 -23.54 -14.70 12.82
C LYS A 13 -22.43 -13.65 12.71
N TYR A 14 -21.43 -13.87 11.85
CA TYR A 14 -20.37 -12.88 11.58
C TYR A 14 -20.89 -11.61 10.88
N LEU A 15 -22.01 -11.70 10.14
CA LEU A 15 -22.63 -10.55 9.45
C LEU A 15 -23.29 -9.57 10.43
N SER A 16 -23.78 -10.05 11.58
CA SER A 16 -24.46 -9.25 12.61
C SER A 16 -23.59 -9.01 13.84
N ASN A 17 -22.27 -9.17 13.73
CA ASN A 17 -21.36 -9.09 14.87
C ASN A 17 -21.06 -7.63 15.23
N HIS A 18 -21.47 -7.21 16.42
CA HIS A 18 -21.17 -5.88 16.97
C HIS A 18 -19.66 -5.64 17.20
N LYS A 19 -18.83 -6.69 17.20
CA LYS A 19 -17.37 -6.60 17.34
C LYS A 19 -16.65 -6.16 16.04
N GLY A 20 -17.37 -6.02 14.92
CA GLY A 20 -16.83 -5.51 13.66
C GLY A 20 -16.22 -6.59 12.75
N ILE A 21 -15.31 -6.17 11.87
CA ILE A 21 -14.67 -7.05 10.87
C ILE A 21 -13.72 -8.03 11.58
N MET A 22 -13.90 -9.32 11.30
CA MET A 22 -12.99 -10.37 11.75
C MET A 22 -11.91 -10.59 10.70
N ILE A 23 -10.65 -10.41 11.09
CA ILE A 23 -9.48 -10.66 10.24
C ILE A 23 -8.75 -11.88 10.83
N HIS A 24 -8.62 -12.94 10.05
CA HIS A 24 -7.84 -14.11 10.45
C HIS A 24 -6.34 -13.79 10.31
N VAL A 25 -5.59 -14.03 11.39
CA VAL A 25 -4.16 -13.73 11.49
C VAL A 25 -3.44 -14.87 12.23
N SER A 26 -2.12 -14.94 12.07
CA SER A 26 -1.28 -15.87 12.83
C SER A 26 -1.22 -15.53 14.33
N LEU A 27 -0.79 -16.49 15.17
CA LEU A 27 -0.57 -16.27 16.61
C LEU A 27 0.45 -15.17 16.89
N GLU A 28 1.49 -15.07 16.08
CA GLU A 28 2.53 -14.04 16.20
C GLU A 28 1.96 -12.64 15.89
N GLU A 29 1.19 -12.50 14.82
CA GLU A 29 0.52 -11.24 14.45
C GLU A 29 -0.52 -10.83 15.49
N LEU A 30 -1.27 -11.78 16.04
CA LEU A 30 -2.22 -11.52 17.13
C LEU A 30 -1.51 -10.96 18.36
N THR A 31 -0.40 -11.58 18.74
CA THR A 31 0.43 -11.13 19.87
C THR A 31 0.98 -9.72 19.62
N ARG A 32 1.51 -9.45 18.42
CA ARG A 32 1.95 -8.11 18.00
C ARG A 32 0.81 -7.09 18.01
N TYR A 33 -0.37 -7.46 17.53
CA TYR A 33 -1.52 -6.56 17.55
C TYR A 33 -1.93 -6.19 18.99
N HIS A 34 -1.90 -7.15 19.91
CA HIS A 34 -2.22 -6.90 21.31
C HIS A 34 -1.20 -5.99 22.01
N SER A 35 0.08 -6.06 21.64
CA SER A 35 1.13 -5.18 22.20
C SER A 35 1.08 -3.73 21.68
N LEU A 36 0.30 -3.44 20.64
CA LEU A 36 0.14 -2.07 20.14
C LEU A 36 -0.54 -1.14 21.16
N THR A 37 -0.14 0.13 21.14
CA THR A 37 -0.74 1.19 21.95
C THR A 37 -2.19 1.46 21.53
N PRO A 38 -3.02 2.04 22.42
CA PRO A 38 -4.39 2.42 22.07
C PRO A 38 -4.48 3.33 20.83
N GLU A 39 -3.50 4.22 20.67
CA GLU A 39 -3.44 5.14 19.54
C GLU A 39 -3.11 4.43 18.23
N GLN A 40 -2.14 3.50 18.23
CA GLN A 40 -1.86 2.66 17.06
C GLN A 40 -3.09 1.85 16.62
N LYS A 41 -3.80 1.25 17.58
CA LYS A 41 -5.07 0.54 17.32
C LYS A 41 -6.17 1.47 16.82
N ARG A 42 -6.17 2.75 17.22
CA ARG A 42 -7.10 3.78 16.71
C ARG A 42 -6.80 4.11 15.25
N VAL A 43 -5.53 4.30 14.91
CA VAL A 43 -5.07 4.57 13.54
C VAL A 43 -5.42 3.40 12.61
N ILE A 44 -5.13 2.15 13.00
CA ILE A 44 -5.49 0.96 12.21
C ILE A 44 -7.00 0.93 11.93
N ARG A 45 -7.84 1.13 12.96
CA ARG A 45 -9.30 1.18 12.79
C ARG A 45 -9.75 2.32 11.87
N ALA A 46 -9.11 3.49 11.96
CA ALA A 46 -9.41 4.62 11.09
C ALA A 46 -9.06 4.31 9.63
N ILE A 47 -7.90 3.72 9.37
CA ILE A 47 -7.46 3.28 8.03
C ILE A 47 -8.45 2.26 7.47
N VAL A 48 -8.77 1.19 8.23
CA VAL A 48 -9.71 0.16 7.80
C VAL A 48 -11.07 0.76 7.46
N LYS A 49 -11.59 1.66 8.31
CA LYS A 49 -12.85 2.38 8.02
C LYS A 49 -12.76 3.18 6.71
N THR A 50 -11.70 3.96 6.52
CA THR A 50 -11.51 4.76 5.30
C THR A 50 -11.46 3.87 4.05
N LEU A 51 -10.77 2.73 4.11
CA LEU A 51 -10.67 1.80 2.97
C LEU A 51 -11.99 1.11 2.64
N ILE A 52 -12.86 0.87 3.62
CA ILE A 52 -14.22 0.34 3.39
C ILE A 52 -15.06 1.33 2.58
N TYR A 53 -14.99 2.63 2.91
CA TYR A 53 -15.75 3.66 2.21
C TYR A 53 -15.13 4.06 0.85
N ARG A 54 -13.80 3.95 0.72
CA ARG A 54 -13.03 4.33 -0.48
C ARG A 54 -12.04 3.22 -0.86
N PRO A 55 -12.52 2.14 -1.49
CA PRO A 55 -11.67 1.01 -1.87
C PRO A 55 -10.65 1.34 -2.96
N ASP A 56 -10.87 2.41 -3.73
CA ASP A 56 -9.93 2.95 -4.72
C ASP A 56 -8.56 3.29 -4.12
N LEU A 57 -8.53 3.67 -2.83
CA LEU A 57 -7.29 3.95 -2.11
C LEU A 57 -6.39 2.72 -1.92
N LEU A 58 -6.91 1.50 -2.05
CA LEU A 58 -6.10 0.28 -1.96
C LEU A 58 -4.98 0.27 -3.02
N ASN A 59 -5.26 0.78 -4.23
CA ASN A 59 -4.25 0.89 -5.28
C ASN A 59 -3.15 1.88 -4.91
N GLU A 60 -3.51 3.00 -4.29
CA GLU A 60 -2.54 4.00 -3.83
C GLU A 60 -1.69 3.45 -2.68
N THR A 61 -2.31 2.77 -1.71
CA THR A 61 -1.60 2.22 -0.53
C THR A 61 -0.53 1.18 -0.92
N ASN A 62 -0.81 0.31 -1.89
CA ASN A 62 0.18 -0.68 -2.34
C ASN A 62 1.39 0.01 -2.98
N TYR A 63 1.15 1.00 -3.84
CA TYR A 63 2.24 1.78 -4.43
C TYR A 63 3.06 2.52 -3.35
N LEU A 64 2.38 3.20 -2.42
CA LEU A 64 3.05 3.95 -1.34
C LEU A 64 3.87 3.04 -0.43
N TYR A 65 3.38 1.84 -0.11
CA TYR A 65 4.11 0.86 0.69
C TYR A 65 5.40 0.40 -0.01
N ARG A 66 5.33 0.11 -1.31
CA ARG A 66 6.52 -0.26 -2.10
C ARG A 66 7.50 0.92 -2.23
N LEU A 67 7.00 2.13 -2.47
CA LEU A 67 7.82 3.33 -2.52
C LEU A 67 8.53 3.58 -1.19
N MET A 68 7.84 3.41 -0.06
CA MET A 68 8.42 3.56 1.27
C MET A 68 9.55 2.55 1.53
N GLN A 69 9.37 1.29 1.12
CA GLN A 69 10.43 0.28 1.21
C GLN A 69 11.64 0.65 0.35
N SER A 70 11.44 1.03 -0.91
CA SER A 70 12.54 1.46 -1.77
C SER A 70 13.24 2.70 -1.21
N LYS A 71 12.49 3.63 -0.62
CA LYS A 71 13.05 4.83 0.04
C LYS A 71 13.87 4.52 1.29
N ALA A 72 13.60 3.40 1.96
CA ALA A 72 14.44 2.92 3.05
C ALA A 72 15.80 2.41 2.56
N VAL A 73 15.90 2.00 1.29
CA VAL A 73 17.16 1.56 0.66
C VAL A 73 17.96 2.74 0.10
N SER A 74 17.29 3.68 -0.56
CA SER A 74 17.93 4.89 -1.09
C SER A 74 16.93 6.06 -1.17
N PRO A 75 17.36 7.31 -0.92
CA PRO A 75 16.51 8.47 -1.18
C PRO A 75 16.21 8.68 -2.68
N TYR A 76 17.03 8.13 -3.58
CA TYR A 76 16.90 8.29 -5.02
C TYR A 76 16.14 7.11 -5.63
N VAL A 77 14.81 7.24 -5.75
CA VAL A 77 13.93 6.17 -6.24
C VAL A 77 13.18 6.64 -7.47
N CYS A 78 13.17 5.82 -8.53
CA CYS A 78 12.35 6.08 -9.70
C CYS A 78 10.86 5.88 -9.37
N PRO A 79 9.98 6.87 -9.56
CA PRO A 79 8.56 6.76 -9.21
C PRO A 79 7.77 5.89 -10.21
N LEU A 80 8.38 5.50 -11.33
CA LEU A 80 7.74 4.68 -12.36
C LEU A 80 7.95 3.19 -12.11
N CYS A 81 9.16 2.79 -11.72
CA CYS A 81 9.53 1.38 -11.51
C CYS A 81 9.85 1.03 -10.04
N LEU A 82 9.98 2.05 -9.17
CA LEU A 82 10.35 1.93 -7.75
C LEU A 82 11.74 1.34 -7.49
N ILE A 83 12.62 1.37 -8.49
CA ILE A 83 14.02 0.94 -8.33
C ILE A 83 14.81 2.05 -7.60
N PRO A 84 15.56 1.70 -6.54
CA PRO A 84 16.47 2.62 -5.85
C PRO A 84 17.80 2.74 -6.60
N PHE A 85 18.39 3.94 -6.56
CA PHE A 85 19.67 4.29 -7.19
C PHE A 85 20.66 4.85 -6.18
N SER A 86 21.96 4.71 -6.44
CA SER A 86 23.01 5.20 -5.51
C SER A 86 23.17 6.73 -5.50
N SER A 87 22.75 7.43 -6.56
CA SER A 87 22.86 8.88 -6.66
C SER A 87 21.70 9.52 -7.45
N SER A 88 21.58 10.84 -7.34
CA SER A 88 20.58 11.61 -8.07
C SER A 88 20.85 11.59 -9.59
N GLU A 89 22.12 11.60 -9.98
CA GLU A 89 22.57 11.58 -11.37
C GLU A 89 22.23 10.24 -12.02
N ALA A 90 22.43 9.12 -11.31
CA ALA A 90 22.08 7.79 -11.77
C ALA A 90 20.56 7.66 -11.99
N LEU A 91 19.75 8.20 -11.08
CA LEU A 91 18.30 8.27 -11.23
C LEU A 91 17.88 9.12 -12.44
N LYS A 92 18.48 10.29 -12.64
CA LYS A 92 18.19 11.16 -13.79
C LYS A 92 18.53 10.50 -15.11
N MET A 93 19.69 9.84 -15.20
CA MET A 93 20.07 9.06 -16.37
C MET A 93 19.09 7.91 -16.62
N HIS A 94 18.71 7.19 -15.58
CA HIS A 94 17.71 6.11 -15.69
C HIS A 94 16.40 6.62 -16.28
N ILE A 95 15.84 7.71 -15.74
CA ILE A 95 14.59 8.32 -16.22
C ILE A 95 14.69 8.75 -17.69
N ARG A 96 15.85 9.27 -18.11
CA ARG A 96 16.04 9.81 -19.46
C ARG A 96 16.18 8.72 -20.53
N TYR A 97 16.88 7.63 -20.22
CA TYR A 97 17.31 6.67 -21.23
C TYR A 97 16.65 5.30 -21.15
N SER A 98 16.00 4.96 -20.04
CA SER A 98 15.30 3.68 -19.93
C SER A 98 13.91 3.76 -20.57
N GLU A 99 13.40 2.63 -21.05
CA GLU A 99 11.99 2.53 -21.41
C GLU A 99 11.14 2.52 -20.14
N HIS A 100 10.13 3.39 -20.10
CA HIS A 100 9.19 3.47 -19.00
C HIS A 100 7.77 3.32 -19.51
N THR A 101 6.89 2.85 -18.64
CA THR A 101 5.45 2.90 -18.91
C THR A 101 5.02 4.36 -19.04
N THR A 102 4.05 4.62 -19.93
CA THR A 102 3.35 5.91 -20.00
C THR A 102 2.05 5.89 -19.20
N VAL A 103 1.89 4.91 -18.31
CA VAL A 103 0.70 4.70 -17.48
C VAL A 103 1.05 4.95 -16.03
N CYS A 104 0.25 5.79 -15.36
CA CYS A 104 0.43 6.09 -13.94
C CYS A 104 0.30 4.83 -13.08
N PRO A 105 1.28 4.50 -12.24
CA PRO A 105 1.24 3.31 -11.39
C PRO A 105 0.19 3.40 -10.27
N ILE A 106 -0.35 4.59 -10.01
CA ILE A 106 -1.32 4.87 -8.94
C ILE A 106 -2.75 4.85 -9.50
N CYS A 107 -3.08 5.79 -10.39
CA CYS A 107 -4.44 5.93 -10.92
C CYS A 107 -4.67 5.23 -12.28
N ARG A 108 -3.65 4.57 -12.84
CA ARG A 108 -3.72 3.84 -14.13
C ARG A 108 -4.08 4.70 -15.36
N LYS A 109 -4.04 6.03 -15.24
CA LYS A 109 -4.22 6.94 -16.37
C LYS A 109 -3.03 6.87 -17.33
N GLY A 110 -3.30 6.81 -18.64
CA GLY A 110 -2.29 6.85 -19.71
C GLY A 110 -1.92 8.29 -20.10
N PHE A 111 -0.67 8.46 -20.53
CA PHE A 111 -0.06 9.73 -20.94
C PHE A 111 0.66 9.55 -22.28
N LYS A 112 0.94 10.67 -22.96
CA LYS A 112 1.61 10.65 -24.26
C LYS A 112 3.10 10.32 -24.17
N ASP A 113 3.73 10.68 -23.05
CA ASP A 113 5.17 10.51 -22.82
C ASP A 113 5.47 10.44 -21.31
N THR A 114 6.72 10.11 -20.99
CA THR A 114 7.20 9.96 -19.61
C THR A 114 7.22 11.30 -18.86
N GLU A 115 7.53 12.40 -19.54
CA GLU A 115 7.59 13.74 -18.95
C GLU A 115 6.22 14.21 -18.47
N THR A 116 5.17 14.02 -19.29
CA THR A 116 3.79 14.33 -18.90
C THR A 116 3.29 13.45 -17.77
N LEU A 117 3.71 12.19 -17.73
CA LEU A 117 3.42 11.29 -16.62
C LEU A 117 4.11 11.75 -15.32
N LEU A 118 5.40 12.11 -15.35
CA LEU A 118 6.12 12.60 -14.17
C LEU A 118 5.51 13.90 -13.63
N ASN A 119 5.12 14.82 -14.52
CA ASN A 119 4.37 16.03 -14.16
C ASN A 119 3.02 15.70 -13.50
N HIS A 120 2.31 14.69 -14.00
CA HIS A 120 1.08 14.21 -13.38
C HIS A 120 1.32 13.64 -11.97
N LEU A 121 2.35 12.81 -11.78
CA LEU A 121 2.70 12.26 -10.47
C LEU A 121 2.99 13.35 -9.44
N CYS A 122 3.72 14.39 -9.84
CA CYS A 122 4.04 15.50 -8.96
C CYS A 122 2.80 16.34 -8.61
N LYS A 123 1.92 16.63 -9.58
CA LYS A 123 0.74 17.50 -9.37
C LYS A 123 -0.49 16.82 -8.79
N LYS A 124 -0.68 15.52 -9.04
CA LYS A 124 -1.89 14.78 -8.64
C LYS A 124 -1.65 13.80 -7.50
N HIS A 125 -0.42 13.33 -7.33
CA HIS A 125 -0.05 12.35 -6.32
C HIS A 125 1.08 12.82 -5.40
N ASN A 126 1.56 14.06 -5.56
CA ASN A 126 2.60 14.69 -4.74
C ASN A 126 3.91 13.87 -4.69
N ILE A 127 4.24 13.19 -5.79
CA ILE A 127 5.48 12.42 -5.95
C ILE A 127 6.29 13.08 -7.06
N CYS A 128 7.35 13.78 -6.65
CA CYS A 128 8.22 14.54 -7.55
C CYS A 128 9.63 13.94 -7.53
N VAL A 129 10.32 14.03 -8.66
CA VAL A 129 11.74 13.69 -8.79
C VAL A 129 12.47 14.97 -9.18
N SER A 130 13.54 15.28 -8.43
CA SER A 130 14.41 16.44 -8.66
C SER A 130 15.62 16.09 -9.51
#